data_AF-A0A453T5E4-F1
#
_entry.id   AF-A0A453T5E4-F1
#
_cell.length_a   1.000
_cell.length_b   1.000
_cell.length_c   1.000
_cell.angle_alpha   90.00
_cell.angle_beta   90.00
_cell.angle_gamma   90.00
#
_symmetry.space_group_name_H-M   'P 1'
#
loop_
_entity.id
_entity.type
_entity.pdbx_description
1 polymer ?
#
loop_
_entity_poly.entity_id
_entity_poly.type
_entity_poly.pdbx_seq_one_letter_code
_entity_poly.pdbx_strand_id
1 'polypeptide(L)'
;SADSLSNWLWNAFTYTAMVDYPTPANFMMNLPAYPVKEMCKIIDSFPVGADVVEKAFTAASLYYNYTGDQKCFEMEGGDDPHGLSGWGWQVKS
;
A
#
# COMPACT_ATOMS: atom_id res chain seq x y z
N SER A 1 10.78 12.41 2.47
CA SER A 1 10.28 13.77 2.20
C SER A 1 8.75 13.72 2.00
N ALA A 2 8.09 14.84 1.70
CA ALA A 2 6.66 14.83 1.32
C ALA A 2 6.40 14.03 0.04
N ASP A 3 7.34 14.06 -0.92
CA ASP A 3 7.26 13.28 -2.15
C ASP A 3 7.36 11.77 -1.88
N SER A 4 8.30 11.36 -1.01
CA SER A 4 8.47 9.96 -0.64
C SER A 4 7.22 9.39 0.02
N LEU A 5 6.59 10.16 0.93
CA LEU A 5 5.33 9.75 1.56
C LEU A 5 4.19 9.66 0.53
N SER A 6 4.09 10.64 -0.37
CA SER A 6 3.07 10.64 -1.43
C SER A 6 3.21 9.44 -2.35
N ASN A 7 4.44 9.09 -2.74
CA ASN A 7 4.74 7.93 -3.57
C ASN A 7 4.47 6.60 -2.84
N TRP A 8 4.81 6.53 -1.55
CA TRP A 8 4.54 5.36 -0.70
C TRP A 8 3.03 5.09 -0.57
N LEU A 9 2.23 6.13 -0.31
CA LEU A 9 0.77 6.01 -0.30
C LEU A 9 0.23 5.61 -1.68
N TRP A 10 0.69 6.27 -2.74
CA TRP A 10 0.27 5.99 -4.11
C TRP A 10 0.50 4.54 -4.52
N ASN A 11 1.67 3.99 -4.19
CA ASN A 11 2.01 2.59 -4.47
C ASN A 11 1.11 1.61 -3.72
N ALA A 12 0.86 1.83 -2.41
CA ALA A 12 -0.05 0.97 -1.65
C ALA A 12 -1.44 0.92 -2.29
N PHE A 13 -2.05 2.07 -2.58
CA PHE A 13 -3.40 2.10 -3.15
C PHE A 13 -3.44 1.52 -4.56
N THR A 14 -2.46 1.85 -5.41
CA THR A 14 -2.40 1.35 -6.79
C THR A 14 -2.20 -0.15 -6.84
N TYR A 15 -1.21 -0.68 -6.11
CA TYR A 15 -0.95 -2.12 -6.12
C TYR A 15 -2.04 -2.92 -5.44
N THR A 16 -2.65 -2.40 -4.36
CA THR A 16 -3.82 -3.04 -3.76
C THR A 16 -4.99 -3.13 -4.75
N ALA A 17 -5.24 -2.07 -5.53
CA ALA A 17 -6.28 -2.09 -6.56
C ALA A 17 -5.99 -3.11 -7.67
N MET A 18 -4.72 -3.30 -8.05
CA MET A 18 -4.32 -4.32 -9.04
C MET A 18 -4.53 -5.76 -8.56
N VAL A 19 -4.50 -5.99 -7.25
CA VAL A 19 -4.58 -7.33 -6.63
C VAL A 19 -5.80 -7.51 -5.72
N ASP A 20 -6.92 -6.86 -6.06
CA ASP A 20 -8.19 -6.95 -5.31
C ASP A 20 -8.92 -8.30 -5.52
N TYR A 21 -8.26 -9.39 -5.13
CA TYR A 21 -8.75 -10.75 -5.35
C TYR A 21 -9.78 -11.19 -4.31
N PRO A 22 -10.73 -12.06 -4.67
CA PRO A 22 -11.74 -12.59 -3.73
C PRO A 22 -11.20 -13.64 -2.75
N THR A 23 -9.90 -13.93 -2.79
CA THR A 23 -9.20 -14.91 -1.95
C THR A 23 -7.92 -14.30 -1.41
N PRO A 24 -7.40 -14.77 -0.25
CA PRO A 24 -6.09 -14.36 0.23
C PRO A 24 -5.02 -14.65 -0.82
N ALA A 25 -4.08 -13.72 -0.98
CA ALA A 25 -3.02 -13.80 -1.98
C ALA A 25 -1.70 -13.26 -1.43
N ASN A 26 -0.59 -13.80 -1.93
CA ASN A 26 0.76 -13.43 -1.52
C ASN A 26 1.67 -13.11 -2.73
N PHE A 27 1.09 -12.59 -3.82
CA PHE A 27 1.81 -12.29 -5.05
C PHE A 27 2.69 -11.03 -4.89
N MET A 28 2.06 -9.87 -4.69
CA MET A 28 2.79 -8.60 -4.45
C MET A 28 3.19 -8.46 -2.98
N MET A 29 2.22 -8.65 -2.09
CA MET A 29 2.34 -8.66 -0.64
C MET A 29 1.38 -9.72 -0.10
N ASN A 30 1.56 -10.12 1.16
CA ASN A 30 0.61 -11.00 1.84
C ASN A 30 -0.64 -10.18 2.22
N LEU A 31 -1.77 -10.46 1.56
CA LEU A 31 -2.99 -9.66 1.66
C LEU A 31 -4.22 -10.55 1.89
N PRO A 32 -5.24 -10.02 2.61
CA PRO A 32 -6.52 -10.70 2.79
C PRO A 32 -7.31 -10.76 1.48
N ALA A 33 -8.42 -11.51 1.50
CA ALA A 33 -9.43 -11.41 0.45
C ALA A 33 -10.08 -10.02 0.43
N TYR A 34 -10.33 -9.47 -0.76
CA TYR A 34 -10.89 -8.14 -0.99
C TYR A 34 -10.12 -7.01 -0.26
N PRO A 35 -8.81 -6.88 -0.49
CA PRO A 35 -7.98 -5.94 0.25
C PRO A 35 -8.43 -4.47 0.08
N VAL A 36 -9.03 -4.08 -1.06
CA VAL A 36 -9.59 -2.72 -1.23
C VAL A 36 -10.71 -2.47 -0.22
N LYS A 37 -11.60 -3.45 -0.04
CA LYS A 37 -12.70 -3.36 0.92
C LYS A 37 -12.17 -3.23 2.35
N GLU A 38 -11.12 -3.97 2.70
CA GLU A 38 -10.52 -3.87 4.04
C GLU A 38 -9.84 -2.51 4.27
N MET A 39 -9.17 -1.94 3.26
CA MET A 39 -8.65 -0.57 3.34
C MET A 39 -9.77 0.46 3.55
N CYS A 40 -10.88 0.36 2.81
CA CYS A 40 -12.02 1.25 3.00
C CYS A 40 -12.62 1.15 4.40
N LYS A 41 -12.78 -0.07 4.95
CA LYS A 41 -13.25 -0.24 6.34
C LYS A 41 -12.34 0.45 7.35
N ILE A 42 -11.02 0.40 7.14
CA ILE A 42 -10.06 1.12 7.99
C ILE A 42 -10.35 2.62 7.92
N ILE A 43 -10.44 3.21 6.72
CA ILE A 43 -10.73 4.64 6.55
C ILE A 43 -12.05 5.05 7.19
N ASP A 44 -13.10 4.25 7.00
CA ASP A 44 -14.45 4.51 7.50
C ASP A 44 -14.57 4.36 9.02
N SER A 45 -13.63 3.65 9.65
CA SER A 45 -13.60 3.47 11.12
C SER A 45 -13.15 4.70 11.88
N PHE A 46 -12.51 5.66 11.22
CA PHE A 46 -12.05 6.90 11.86
C PHE A 46 -13.19 7.87 12.16
N PRO A 47 -13.11 8.66 13.25
CA PRO A 47 -14.11 9.67 13.56
C PRO A 47 -14.17 10.76 12.48
N VAL A 48 -15.32 11.44 12.43
CA VAL A 48 -15.51 12.62 11.58
C VAL A 48 -14.48 13.68 11.98
N GLY A 49 -13.76 14.23 10.99
CA GLY A 49 -12.72 15.23 11.22
C GLY A 49 -11.33 14.68 11.56
N ALA A 50 -11.13 13.35 11.60
CA ALA A 50 -9.79 12.79 11.73
C ALA A 50 -8.92 13.13 10.51
N ASP A 51 -7.61 13.23 10.77
CA ASP A 51 -6.63 13.65 9.78
C ASP A 51 -6.60 12.72 8.56
N VAL A 52 -6.59 13.31 7.36
CA VAL A 52 -6.67 12.54 6.11
C VAL A 52 -5.40 11.74 5.88
N VAL A 53 -4.24 12.27 6.28
CA VAL A 53 -2.95 11.58 6.14
C VAL A 53 -2.90 10.40 7.10
N GLU A 54 -3.39 10.55 8.33
CA GLU A 54 -3.51 9.45 9.29
C GLU A 54 -4.39 8.31 8.75
N LYS A 55 -5.60 8.64 8.23
CA LYS A 55 -6.49 7.66 7.60
C LYS A 55 -5.80 6.92 6.45
N ALA A 56 -5.15 7.66 5.56
CA ALA A 56 -4.48 7.11 4.40
C ALA A 56 -3.29 6.23 4.81
N PHE A 57 -2.52 6.64 5.81
CA PHE A 57 -1.39 5.89 6.33
C PHE A 57 -1.82 4.57 6.99
N THR A 58 -2.86 4.58 7.82
CA THR A 58 -3.37 3.35 8.46
C THR A 58 -3.94 2.38 7.42
N ALA A 59 -4.64 2.89 6.41
CA ALA A 59 -5.13 2.06 5.31
C ALA A 59 -3.99 1.47 4.48
N ALA A 60 -3.02 2.31 4.06
CA ALA A 60 -1.84 1.87 3.32
C ALA A 60 -0.97 0.85 4.11
N SER A 61 -0.97 0.93 5.44
CA SER A 61 -0.27 -0.04 6.29
C SER A 61 -0.81 -1.47 6.13
N LEU A 62 -2.06 -1.66 5.69
CA LEU A 62 -2.58 -2.99 5.35
C LEU A 62 -1.77 -3.62 4.21
N TYR A 63 -1.36 -2.83 3.21
CA TYR A 63 -0.57 -3.33 2.08
C TYR A 63 0.83 -3.78 2.52
N TYR A 64 1.48 -2.99 3.38
CA TYR A 64 2.88 -3.20 3.76
C TYR A 64 3.08 -4.06 5.02
N ASN A 65 2.08 -4.17 5.89
CA ASN A 65 2.19 -4.83 7.19
C ASN A 65 0.89 -5.51 7.63
N TYR A 66 0.26 -6.29 6.75
CA TYR A 66 -0.93 -7.05 7.08
C TYR A 66 -0.72 -8.03 8.27
N THR A 67 0.48 -8.61 8.42
CA THR A 67 0.80 -9.53 9.52
C THR A 67 1.07 -8.83 10.86
N GLY A 68 1.39 -7.52 10.83
CA GLY A 68 1.69 -6.74 12.03
C GLY A 68 3.12 -6.83 12.55
N ASP A 69 4.04 -7.47 11.80
CA ASP A 69 5.42 -7.70 12.24
C ASP A 69 6.34 -6.47 12.07
N GLN A 70 5.97 -5.52 11.22
CA GLN A 70 6.75 -4.31 10.97
C GLN A 70 6.49 -3.25 12.04
N LYS A 71 7.57 -2.70 12.61
CA LYS A 71 7.52 -1.59 13.59
C LYS A 71 7.66 -0.21 12.94
N CYS A 72 8.31 -0.14 11.78
CA CYS A 72 8.59 1.07 11.01
C CYS A 72 8.46 0.76 9.51
N PHE A 73 8.18 1.78 8.70
CA PHE A 73 8.15 1.66 7.25
C PHE A 73 9.34 2.38 6.62
N GLU A 74 10.06 1.68 5.75
CA GLU A 74 11.11 2.28 4.92
C GLU A 74 10.47 2.88 3.67
N MET A 75 10.30 4.21 3.68
CA MET A 75 9.63 4.96 2.60
C MET A 75 10.61 5.45 1.51
N GLU A 76 11.91 5.40 1.77
CA GLU A 76 12.97 5.86 0.87
C GLU A 76 13.97 4.75 0.66
N GLY A 77 14.36 4.50 -0.59
CA GLY A 77 15.43 3.54 -0.89
C GLY A 77 15.10 2.07 -0.64
N GLY A 78 13.84 1.74 -0.34
CA GLY A 78 13.40 0.35 -0.19
C GLY A 78 13.58 -0.43 -1.50
N ASP A 79 14.18 -1.62 -1.40
CA ASP A 79 14.29 -2.54 -2.52
C ASP A 79 12.89 -2.97 -2.99
N ASP A 80 12.66 -2.88 -4.30
CA ASP A 80 11.49 -3.48 -4.92
C ASP A 80 11.79 -4.96 -5.21
N PRO A 81 11.25 -5.90 -4.42
CA PRO A 81 11.53 -7.32 -4.61
C PRO A 81 10.96 -7.84 -5.95
N HIS A 82 10.09 -7.08 -6.60
CA HIS A 82 9.43 -7.43 -7.85
C HIS A 82 10.14 -6.87 -9.08
N GLY A 83 11.22 -6.09 -8.91
CA GLY A 83 12.04 -5.59 -10.02
C GLY A 83 11.30 -4.67 -11.00
N LEU A 84 10.21 -4.03 -10.58
CA LEU A 84 9.38 -3.12 -11.38
C LEU A 84 10.17 -1.91 -11.86
N SER A 85 11.19 -1.48 -11.12
CA SER A 85 12.13 -0.43 -11.54
C SER A 85 12.80 -0.76 -12.88
N GLY A 86 13.01 -2.05 -13.18
CA GLY A 86 13.51 -2.51 -14.47
C GLY A 86 12.57 -2.13 -15.62
N TRP A 87 11.26 -2.25 -15.49
CA TRP A 87 10.32 -1.96 -16.58
C TRP A 87 10.35 -0.52 -17.08
N GLY A 88 10.93 0.41 -16.32
CA GLY A 88 11.15 1.79 -16.73
C GLY A 88 11.96 1.94 -18.03
N TRP A 89 12.81 0.98 -18.41
CA TRP A 89 13.53 1.04 -19.69
C TRP A 89 12.62 0.80 -20.90
N GLN A 90 11.49 0.10 -20.74
CA GLN A 90 10.56 -0.21 -21.86
C GLN A 90 9.61 0.93 -22.18
N VAL A 91 9.32 1.79 -21.20
CA VAL A 91 8.31 2.86 -21.32
C VAL A 91 8.91 4.15 -21.86
N LYS A 92 10.24 4.30 -21.85
CA LYS A 92 10.93 5.43 -22.49
C LYS A 92 11.08 5.18 -24.00
N SER A 93 10.14 5.69 -24.79
CA SER A 93 10.33 6.03 -26.21
C SER A 93 10.35 7.53 -26.39
#